data_AF-A0A5J5RPJ7-F1
#
_entry.id   AF-A0A5J5RPJ7-F1
#
_cell.length_a   1.000
_cell.length_b   1.000
_cell.length_c   1.000
_cell.angle_alpha   90.00
_cell.angle_beta   90.00
_cell.angle_gamma   90.00
#
_symmetry.space_group_name_H-M   'P 1'
#
loop_
_entity.id
_entity.type
_entity.pdbx_description
1 polymer ?
#
loop_
_entity_poly.entity_id
_entity_poly.type
_entity_poly.pdbx_seq_one_letter_code
_entity_poly.pdbx_strand_id
1 'polypeptide(L)'
;MILIMLKITEHKLNETNYLDWSKMVRIYLQSIDKDDHLNNEPPTDDTRQVWLREDAQLFLHIRNSIDSEIISLITTVTLLRS
;
A
#
# COMPACT_ATOMS: atom_id res chain seq x y z
N MET A 1 15.47 2.33 9.88
CA MET A 1 14.15 1.99 9.31
C MET A 1 13.09 3.10 9.46
N ILE A 2 13.18 4.01 10.44
CA ILE A 2 12.17 5.08 10.69
C ILE A 2 12.06 6.12 9.55
N LEU A 3 13.17 6.42 8.85
CA LEU A 3 13.23 7.52 7.88
C LEU A 3 12.36 7.31 6.61
N ILE A 4 12.18 6.05 6.19
CA ILE A 4 11.48 5.72 4.93
C ILE A 4 9.97 5.74 5.13
N MET A 5 9.51 5.25 6.29
CA MET A 5 8.11 5.34 6.74
C MET A 5 7.62 6.80 6.78
N LEU A 6 8.45 7.72 7.31
CA LEU A 6 8.12 9.15 7.38
C LEU A 6 7.89 9.73 5.97
N LYS A 7 8.73 9.35 5.01
CA LYS A 7 8.74 9.89 3.64
C LYS A 7 7.50 9.55 2.83
N ILE A 8 6.94 8.34 3.00
CA ILE A 8 5.66 7.97 2.35
C ILE A 8 4.50 8.79 2.89
N THR A 9 4.51 9.13 4.17
CA THR A 9 3.42 9.89 4.79
C THR A 9 3.49 11.40 4.54
N GLU A 10 4.64 11.93 4.15
CA GLU A 10 4.82 13.37 3.88
C GLU A 10 4.15 13.83 2.58
N HIS A 11 4.16 13.00 1.54
CA HIS A 11 3.61 13.36 0.22
C HIS A 11 2.53 12.34 -0.17
N LYS A 12 1.30 12.57 0.31
CA LYS A 12 0.17 11.70 0.02
C LYS A 12 -0.14 11.65 -1.48
N LEU A 13 -0.70 10.52 -1.94
CA LEU A 13 -1.23 10.38 -3.29
C LEU A 13 -2.34 11.40 -3.52
N ASN A 14 -2.22 12.19 -4.57
CA ASN A 14 -3.22 13.13 -5.09
C ASN A 14 -3.45 12.86 -6.59
N GLU A 15 -4.25 13.71 -7.23
CA GLU A 15 -4.65 13.57 -8.63
C GLU A 15 -3.48 13.61 -9.64
N THR A 16 -2.33 14.16 -9.25
CA THR A 16 -1.24 14.50 -10.16
C THR A 16 0.05 13.71 -9.95
N ASN A 17 0.24 13.08 -8.78
CA ASN A 17 1.54 12.54 -8.37
C ASN A 17 1.60 11.00 -8.30
N TYR A 18 0.66 10.30 -8.96
CA TYR A 18 0.56 8.84 -8.91
C TYR A 18 1.88 8.11 -9.23
N LEU A 19 2.60 8.55 -10.25
CA LEU A 19 3.85 7.90 -10.66
C LEU A 19 4.92 8.00 -9.56
N ASP A 20 5.11 9.17 -8.97
CA ASP A 20 6.08 9.37 -7.90
C ASP A 20 5.67 8.64 -6.61
N TRP A 21 4.39 8.70 -6.27
CA TRP A 21 3.84 7.98 -5.13
C TRP A 21 4.00 6.46 -5.28
N SER A 22 3.68 5.91 -6.45
CA SER A 22 3.80 4.47 -6.70
C SER A 22 5.26 3.98 -6.64
N LYS A 23 6.20 4.81 -7.09
CA LYS A 23 7.64 4.55 -6.95
C LYS A 23 8.08 4.56 -5.49
N MET A 24 7.59 5.50 -4.70
CA MET A 24 7.86 5.57 -3.25
C MET A 24 7.32 4.33 -2.52
N VAL A 25 6.10 3.88 -2.82
CA VAL A 25 5.51 2.66 -2.26
C VAL A 25 6.37 1.44 -2.58
N ARG A 26 6.83 1.28 -3.82
CA ARG A 26 7.73 0.17 -4.19
C ARG A 26 9.05 0.20 -3.42
N ILE A 27 9.70 1.36 -3.34
CA ILE A 27 10.96 1.53 -2.60
C ILE A 27 10.76 1.20 -1.11
N TYR A 28 9.63 1.59 -0.54
CA TYR A 28 9.31 1.27 0.84
C TYR A 28 9.14 -0.23 1.07
N LEU A 29 8.37 -0.93 0.23
CA LEU A 29 8.18 -2.37 0.35
C LEU A 29 9.52 -3.12 0.22
N GLN A 30 10.37 -2.70 -0.72
CA GLN A 30 11.74 -3.22 -0.85
C GLN A 30 12.58 -2.95 0.41
N SER A 31 12.39 -1.80 1.07
CA SER A 31 13.17 -1.44 2.27
C SER A 31 12.82 -2.26 3.51
N ILE A 32 11.69 -2.98 3.48
CA ILE A 32 11.23 -3.85 4.57
C ILE A 32 11.17 -5.32 4.13
N ASP A 33 11.77 -5.67 2.98
CA ASP A 33 11.78 -7.02 2.40
C ASP A 33 10.37 -7.60 2.19
N LYS A 34 9.46 -6.78 1.65
CA LYS A 34 8.05 -7.11 1.38
C LYS A 34 7.61 -6.80 -0.06
N ASP A 35 8.55 -6.69 -1.01
CA ASP A 35 8.22 -6.42 -2.42
C ASP A 35 7.61 -7.62 -3.14
N ASP A 36 7.81 -8.82 -2.61
CA ASP A 36 7.16 -10.06 -3.03
C ASP A 36 5.63 -10.02 -2.86
N HIS A 37 5.12 -9.34 -1.83
CA HIS A 37 3.68 -9.11 -1.61
C HIS A 37 2.98 -8.35 -2.77
N LEU A 38 3.71 -7.72 -3.70
CA LEU A 38 3.12 -7.06 -4.87
C LEU A 38 2.78 -8.01 -6.01
N ASN A 39 3.53 -9.11 -6.15
CA ASN A 39 3.50 -9.95 -7.36
C ASN A 39 3.19 -11.42 -7.07
N ASN A 40 3.42 -11.86 -5.84
CA ASN A 40 3.25 -13.24 -5.45
C ASN A 40 1.90 -13.44 -4.77
N GLU A 41 1.33 -14.63 -4.97
CA GLU A 41 0.17 -15.05 -4.19
C GLU A 41 0.59 -15.46 -2.77
N PRO A 42 -0.30 -15.35 -1.78
CA PRO A 42 -0.04 -15.87 -0.45
C PRO A 42 0.34 -17.36 -0.49
N PRO A 43 1.25 -17.81 0.37
CA PRO A 43 1.62 -19.22 0.45
C PRO A 43 0.41 -20.09 0.86
N THR A 44 0.47 -21.38 0.56
CA THR A 44 -0.59 -22.35 0.86
C THR A 44 -0.38 -23.13 2.15
N ASP A 45 0.79 -22.98 2.76
CA ASP A 45 1.19 -23.65 4.00
C ASP A 45 0.82 -22.84 5.27
N ASP A 46 1.32 -23.28 6.42
CA ASP A 46 1.06 -22.67 7.72
C ASP A 46 1.52 -21.20 7.82
N THR A 47 2.37 -20.72 6.92
CA THR A 47 2.82 -19.32 6.87
C THR A 47 1.78 -18.38 6.26
N ARG A 48 0.73 -18.91 5.61
CA ARG A 48 -0.34 -18.13 4.98
C ARG A 48 -0.98 -17.10 5.90
N GLN A 49 -1.23 -17.47 7.16
CA GLN A 49 -1.87 -16.56 8.12
C GLN A 49 -0.97 -15.39 8.51
N VAL A 50 0.35 -15.61 8.53
CA VAL A 50 1.33 -14.55 8.76
C VAL A 50 1.35 -13.60 7.57
N TRP A 51 1.41 -14.16 6.35
CA TRP A 51 1.37 -13.39 5.11
C TRP A 51 0.13 -12.48 5.03
N LEU A 52 -1.06 -13.02 5.28
CA LEU A 52 -2.31 -12.25 5.23
C LEU A 52 -2.37 -11.15 6.28
N ARG A 53 -1.75 -11.37 7.45
CA ARG A 53 -1.65 -10.33 8.50
C ARG A 53 -0.73 -9.20 8.04
N GLU A 54 0.38 -9.53 7.41
CA GLU A 54 1.30 -8.55 6.85
C GLU A 54 0.64 -7.77 5.71
N ASP A 55 -0.08 -8.43 4.80
CA ASP A 55 -0.88 -7.78 3.76
C ASP A 55 -1.85 -6.75 4.34
N ALA A 56 -2.57 -7.10 5.41
CA ALA A 56 -3.48 -6.16 6.07
C ALA A 56 -2.74 -4.93 6.63
N GLN A 57 -1.56 -5.11 7.20
CA GLN A 57 -0.74 -4.01 7.73
C GLN A 57 -0.18 -3.14 6.59
N LEU A 58 0.29 -3.75 5.51
CA LEU A 58 0.79 -3.03 4.33
C LEU A 58 -0.33 -2.22 3.68
N PHE A 59 -1.52 -2.82 3.52
CA PHE A 59 -2.70 -2.14 3.01
C PHE A 59 -3.04 -0.90 3.83
N LEU A 60 -3.05 -1.00 5.17
CA LEU A 60 -3.34 0.15 6.03
C LEU A 60 -2.30 1.26 5.89
N HIS A 61 -1.01 0.92 5.82
CA HIS A 61 0.05 1.91 5.62
C HIS A 61 -0.06 2.62 4.26
N ILE A 62 -0.25 1.85 3.19
CA ILE A 62 -0.41 2.38 1.84
C ILE A 62 -1.67 3.25 1.77
N ARG A 63 -2.80 2.79 2.32
CA ARG A 63 -4.05 3.56 2.36
C ARG A 63 -3.90 4.88 3.11
N ASN A 64 -3.17 4.90 4.23
CA ASN A 64 -2.92 6.13 4.99
C ASN A 64 -2.02 7.14 4.26
N SER A 65 -1.29 6.68 3.24
CA SER A 65 -0.50 7.53 2.36
C SER A 65 -1.30 8.10 1.17
N ILE A 66 -2.61 7.89 1.11
CA ILE A 66 -3.49 8.42 0.06
C ILE A 66 -4.27 9.61 0.61
N ASP A 67 -4.44 10.66 -0.21
CA ASP A 67 -5.29 11.78 0.17
C ASP A 67 -6.75 11.34 0.34
N SER A 68 -7.42 11.90 1.35
CA SER A 68 -8.82 11.55 1.65
C SER A 68 -9.78 11.80 0.49
N GLU A 69 -9.52 12.81 -0.35
CA GLU A 69 -10.33 13.10 -1.53
C GLU A 69 -10.25 11.95 -2.54
N ILE A 70 -9.04 11.42 -2.76
CA ILE A 70 -8.80 10.26 -3.62
C ILE A 70 -9.42 8.98 -3.02
N ILE A 71 -9.33 8.78 -1.70
CA ILE A 71 -9.98 7.65 -1.02
C ILE A 71 -11.49 7.67 -1.23
N SER A 72 -12.10 8.86 -1.16
CA SER A 72 -13.54 9.03 -1.39
C SER A 72 -13.91 8.60 -2.82
N LEU A 73 -13.14 9.00 -3.82
CA LEU A 73 -13.35 8.60 -5.21
C LEU A 73 -13.23 7.09 -5.41
N ILE A 74 -12.20 6.46 -4.83
CA ILE A 74 -11.99 5.00 -4.91
C ILE A 74 -13.21 4.26 -4.32
N THR A 75 -13.65 4.68 -3.14
CA THR A 75 -14.78 4.04 -2.43
C THR A 75 -16.08 4.14 -3.26
N THR A 76 -16.36 5.31 -3.84
CA THR A 76 -17.54 5.51 -4.69
C THR A 76 -17.50 4.60 -5.92
N VAL A 77 -16.35 4.46 -6.58
CA VAL A 77 -16.21 3.57 -7.76
C VAL A 77 -16.39 2.10 -7.38
N THR A 78 -15.87 1.66 -6.23
CA THR A 78 -16.04 0.28 -5.76
C THR A 78 -17.50 -0.04 -5.44
N LEU A 79 -18.23 0.86 -4.79
CA LEU A 79 -19.66 0.69 -4.47
C LEU A 79 -20.56 0.68 -5.71
N LEU A 80 -20.21 1.44 -6.75
CA LEU A 80 -20.95 1.45 -8.02
C LEU A 80 -20.73 0.19 -8.87
N ARG A 81 -19.75 -0.64 -8.53
CA ARG A 81 -19.38 -1.85 -9.29
C ARG A 81 -19.74 -3.17 -8.58
N SER A 82 -20.31 -3.13 -7.36
CA SER A 82 -20.83 -4.31 -6.65
C SER A 82 -22.35 -4.41 -6.80
#